data_AF-M4TCV6-F1
#
_entry.id   AF-M4TCV6-F1
#
_cell.length_a   1.000
_cell.length_b   1.000
_cell.length_c   1.000
_cell.angle_alpha   90.00
_cell.angle_beta   90.00
_cell.angle_gamma   90.00
#
_symmetry.space_group_name_H-M   'P 1'
#
loop_
_entity.id
_entity.type
_entity.pdbx_description
1 polymer ?
#
loop_
_entity_poly.entity_id
_entity_poly.type
_entity_poly.pdbx_seq_one_letter_code
_entity_poly.pdbx_strand_id
1 'polypeptide(L)'
;MAALTKVLTLLIFLVLALPSEAAMGDGGNRAEHAALCAFISMAGRKPEIPELEPLNNEAYKYIQELNFTLAPPAWQAQFYTTTDKATVNGNAQDAGLKNRGEDKYWADLAQEAAAFKKDATTNRVKKSGPQELGNESRALAAAEIAEITDHAAQIRAEYPNVAEQKKLYEPTTPPTSVAIALFGDEGSTAGNLIDARCAAQR
;
A
#
# COMPACT_ATOMS: atom_id res chain seq x y z
N MET A 1 -5.74 23.67 83.29
CA MET A 1 -5.06 24.37 82.18
C MET A 1 -4.06 23.49 81.44
N ALA A 2 -3.16 22.76 82.12
CA ALA A 2 -2.13 21.92 81.45
C ALA A 2 -2.65 20.81 80.52
N ALA A 3 -3.80 20.19 80.80
CA ALA A 3 -4.39 19.15 79.95
C ALA A 3 -4.93 19.71 78.62
N LEU A 4 -5.51 20.91 78.65
CA LEU A 4 -6.05 21.57 77.47
C LEU A 4 -4.93 21.98 76.49
N THR A 5 -3.79 22.44 77.03
CA THR A 5 -2.61 22.82 76.23
C THR A 5 -1.98 21.62 75.53
N LYS A 6 -1.98 20.44 76.18
CA LYS A 6 -1.47 19.18 75.61
C LYS A 6 -2.36 18.64 74.50
N VAL A 7 -3.69 18.75 74.66
CA VAL A 7 -4.65 18.34 73.62
C VAL A 7 -4.54 19.25 72.40
N LEU A 8 -4.38 20.56 72.60
CA LEU A 8 -4.23 21.52 71.51
C LEU A 8 -2.93 21.31 70.71
N THR A 9 -1.81 21.01 71.40
CA THR A 9 -0.52 20.73 70.73
C THR A 9 -0.55 19.41 69.96
N LEU A 10 -1.21 18.38 70.49
CA LEU A 10 -1.39 17.11 69.77
C LEU A 10 -2.25 17.28 68.51
N LEU A 11 -3.31 18.09 68.59
CA LEU A 11 -4.18 18.42 67.45
C LEU A 11 -3.43 19.19 66.36
N ILE A 12 -2.59 20.16 66.73
CA ILE A 12 -1.76 20.92 65.78
C ILE A 12 -0.76 20.00 65.07
N PHE A 13 -0.11 19.08 65.80
CA PHE A 13 0.79 18.09 65.20
C PHE A 13 0.06 17.12 64.27
N LEU A 14 -1.16 16.70 64.61
CA LEU A 14 -1.96 15.82 63.76
C LEU A 14 -2.36 16.51 62.45
N VAL A 15 -2.73 17.80 62.50
CA VAL A 15 -3.10 18.58 61.31
C VAL A 15 -1.90 18.84 60.40
N LEU A 16 -0.69 19.03 60.95
CA LEU A 16 0.56 19.19 60.20
C LEU A 16 1.09 17.86 59.61
N ALA A 17 0.68 16.72 60.17
CA ALA A 17 1.09 15.38 59.72
C ALA A 17 0.13 14.76 58.70
N LEU A 18 -1.00 15.42 58.39
CA LEU A 18 -1.85 15.00 57.27
C LEU A 18 -1.07 15.18 55.97
N PRO A 19 -0.83 14.11 55.19
CA PRO A 19 -0.17 14.25 53.89
C PRO A 19 -1.04 15.17 53.03
N SER A 20 -0.45 16.24 52.49
CA SER A 20 -1.14 17.07 51.50
C SER A 20 -1.23 16.27 50.20
N GLU A 21 -2.22 15.40 50.06
CA GLU A 21 -2.51 14.70 48.80
C GLU A 21 -3.01 15.65 47.68
N ALA A 22 -2.99 16.96 47.90
CA ALA A 22 -3.46 17.96 46.94
C ALA A 22 -2.33 18.83 46.33
N ALA A 23 -1.08 18.68 46.78
CA ALA A 23 0.05 19.37 46.16
C ALA A 23 0.98 18.31 45.58
N MET A 24 1.05 18.23 44.25
CA MET A 24 2.10 17.46 43.57
C MET A 24 3.45 18.02 44.04
N GLY A 25 4.15 17.29 44.90
CA GLY A 25 5.49 17.67 45.34
C GLY A 25 6.46 17.71 44.15
N ASP A 26 7.62 18.36 44.34
CA ASP A 26 8.65 18.43 43.30
C ASP A 26 9.01 17.02 42.79
N GLY A 27 8.62 16.73 41.55
CA GLY A 27 8.86 15.44 40.92
C GLY A 27 7.75 14.39 41.10
N GLY A 28 6.56 14.76 41.58
CA GLY A 28 5.40 13.86 41.65
C GLY A 28 5.00 13.25 40.29
N ASN A 29 5.40 13.88 39.18
CA ASN A 29 5.09 13.46 37.81
C ASN A 29 6.33 12.99 37.01
N ARG A 30 7.41 12.56 37.68
CA ARG A 30 8.66 12.17 36.97
C ARG A 30 8.46 10.98 36.03
N ALA A 31 7.64 10.01 36.41
CA ALA A 31 7.38 8.82 35.59
C ALA A 31 6.58 9.18 34.33
N GLU A 32 5.58 10.04 34.49
CA GLU A 32 4.72 10.57 33.44
C GLU A 32 5.52 11.47 32.49
N HIS A 33 6.38 12.33 33.04
CA HIS A 33 7.29 13.16 32.26
C HIS A 33 8.26 12.31 31.43
N ALA A 34 8.88 11.29 32.02
CA ALA A 34 9.75 10.36 31.29
C ALA A 34 9.00 9.60 30.18
N ALA A 35 7.77 9.15 30.44
CA ALA A 35 6.93 8.49 29.45
C ALA A 35 6.55 9.42 28.28
N LEU A 36 6.20 10.67 28.57
CA LEU A 36 5.90 11.68 27.55
C LEU A 36 7.14 12.01 26.70
N CYS A 37 8.31 12.13 27.31
CA CYS A 37 9.57 12.35 26.59
C CYS A 37 9.95 11.16 25.69
N ALA A 38 9.70 9.92 26.15
CA ALA A 38 9.88 8.73 25.33
C ALA A 38 8.89 8.71 24.15
N PHE A 39 7.62 9.06 24.38
CA PHE A 39 6.60 9.17 23.33
C PHE A 39 6.99 10.21 22.27
N ILE A 40 7.37 11.43 22.67
CA ILE A 40 7.83 12.49 21.77
C ILE A 40 9.05 12.02 20.95
N SER A 41 10.00 11.32 21.60
CA SER A 41 11.17 10.77 20.92
C SER A 41 10.83 9.71 19.89
N MET A 42 9.86 8.83 20.17
CA MET A 42 9.39 7.84 19.19
C MET A 42 8.62 8.48 18.06
N ALA A 43 7.75 9.43 18.38
CA ALA A 43 6.84 10.05 17.42
C ALA A 43 7.57 10.99 16.43
N GLY A 44 8.74 11.51 16.82
CA GLY A 44 9.63 12.24 15.91
C GLY A 44 10.46 11.38 14.96
N ARG A 45 10.38 10.04 15.04
CA ARG A 45 11.14 9.17 14.14
C ARG A 45 10.49 9.08 12.78
N LYS A 46 11.30 8.81 11.76
CA LYS A 46 10.80 8.50 10.42
C LYS A 46 10.06 7.17 10.49
N PRO A 47 8.78 7.08 10.08
CA PRO A 47 8.14 5.79 9.94
C PRO A 47 8.88 4.98 8.88
N GLU A 48 9.20 3.72 9.20
CA GLU A 48 9.69 2.77 8.22
C GLU A 48 8.51 2.36 7.35
N ILE A 49 8.49 2.82 6.10
CA ILE A 49 7.44 2.48 5.15
C ILE A 49 7.92 1.21 4.44
N PRO A 50 7.17 0.09 4.55
CA PRO A 50 7.51 -1.12 3.81
C PRO A 50 7.63 -0.82 2.31
N GLU A 51 8.72 -1.29 1.71
CA GLU A 51 8.83 -1.28 0.26
C GLU A 51 7.99 -2.43 -0.29
N LEU A 52 7.04 -2.10 -1.16
CA LEU A 52 6.26 -3.09 -1.89
C LEU A 52 6.98 -3.39 -3.19
N GLU A 53 7.24 -4.66 -3.46
CA GLU A 53 7.82 -5.09 -4.72
C GLU A 53 6.92 -4.63 -5.88
N PRO A 54 7.45 -3.92 -6.87
CA PRO A 54 6.64 -3.37 -7.95
C PRO A 54 5.95 -4.48 -8.73
N LEU A 55 4.73 -4.20 -9.21
CA LEU A 55 4.01 -5.13 -10.07
C LEU A 55 4.86 -5.50 -11.29
N ASN A 56 5.05 -6.81 -11.50
CA ASN A 56 5.79 -7.31 -12.65
C ASN A 56 4.94 -7.25 -13.93
N ASN A 57 4.90 -6.06 -14.54
CA ASN A 57 4.14 -5.80 -15.76
C ASN A 57 4.59 -6.66 -16.94
N GLU A 58 5.87 -7.04 -17.00
CA GLU A 58 6.41 -7.89 -18.06
C GLU A 58 5.87 -9.33 -17.97
N ALA A 59 5.78 -9.87 -16.76
CA ALA A 59 5.18 -11.18 -16.51
C ALA A 59 3.68 -11.16 -16.81
N TYR A 60 2.97 -10.12 -16.38
CA TYR A 60 1.55 -9.94 -16.71
C TYR A 60 1.33 -9.95 -18.22
N LYS A 61 2.13 -9.16 -18.95
CA LYS A 61 2.08 -9.11 -20.41
C LYS A 61 2.38 -10.47 -21.05
N TYR A 62 3.33 -11.23 -20.50
CA TYR A 62 3.67 -12.56 -21.01
C TYR A 62 2.50 -13.53 -20.90
N ILE A 63 1.79 -13.50 -19.77
CA ILE A 63 0.58 -14.29 -19.55
C ILE A 63 -0.50 -13.92 -20.59
N GLN A 64 -0.72 -12.62 -20.83
CA GLN A 64 -1.69 -12.15 -21.82
C GLN A 64 -1.31 -12.57 -23.26
N GLU A 65 -0.04 -12.43 -23.64
CA GLU A 65 0.48 -12.90 -24.93
C GLU A 65 0.25 -14.40 -25.13
N LEU A 66 0.46 -15.19 -24.07
CA LEU A 66 0.29 -16.64 -24.08
C LEU A 66 -1.18 -17.03 -24.20
N ASN A 67 -2.04 -16.39 -23.42
CA ASN A 67 -3.49 -16.57 -23.49
C ASN A 67 -4.03 -16.30 -24.89
N PHE A 68 -3.66 -15.16 -25.48
CA PHE A 68 -4.08 -14.81 -26.84
C PHE A 68 -3.55 -15.81 -27.88
N THR A 69 -2.28 -16.22 -27.76
CA THR A 69 -1.65 -17.15 -28.73
C THR A 69 -2.28 -18.54 -28.72
N LEU A 70 -2.65 -19.04 -27.54
CA LEU A 70 -3.28 -20.35 -27.37
C LEU A 70 -4.75 -20.35 -27.77
N ALA A 71 -5.42 -19.19 -27.70
CA ALA A 71 -6.83 -19.05 -28.04
C ALA A 71 -7.17 -19.60 -29.44
N PRO A 72 -8.41 -20.11 -29.64
CA PRO A 72 -8.83 -20.65 -30.92
C PRO A 72 -8.67 -19.65 -32.07
N PRO A 73 -8.28 -20.07 -33.29
CA PRO A 73 -8.13 -19.17 -34.44
C PRO A 73 -9.40 -18.35 -34.74
N ALA A 74 -10.57 -18.96 -34.57
CA ALA A 74 -11.86 -18.29 -34.75
C ALA A 74 -12.12 -17.18 -33.71
N TRP A 75 -11.59 -17.34 -32.50
CA TRP A 75 -11.66 -16.31 -31.46
C TRP A 75 -10.66 -15.18 -31.73
N GLN A 76 -9.41 -15.52 -32.06
CA GLN A 76 -8.41 -14.52 -32.45
C GLN A 76 -8.86 -13.67 -33.64
N ALA A 77 -9.55 -14.28 -34.62
CA ALA A 77 -10.06 -13.59 -35.80
C ALA A 77 -11.03 -12.45 -35.46
N GLN A 78 -11.74 -12.50 -34.34
CA GLN A 78 -12.68 -11.45 -33.92
C GLN A 78 -11.97 -10.13 -33.61
N PHE A 79 -10.67 -10.16 -33.31
CA PHE A 79 -9.92 -8.95 -33.00
C PHE A 79 -9.49 -8.17 -34.23
N TYR A 80 -9.64 -8.72 -35.44
CA TYR A 80 -9.15 -8.08 -36.66
C TYR A 80 -10.30 -7.68 -37.59
N THR A 81 -10.13 -6.55 -38.30
CA THR A 81 -11.10 -6.09 -39.31
C THR A 81 -11.00 -6.90 -40.62
N THR A 82 -9.84 -7.53 -40.85
CA THR A 82 -9.48 -8.22 -42.08
C THR A 82 -8.83 -9.57 -41.78
N THR A 83 -8.95 -10.51 -42.72
CA THR A 83 -8.42 -11.88 -42.58
C THR A 83 -6.89 -11.95 -42.60
N ASP A 84 -6.22 -10.92 -43.10
CA ASP A 84 -4.76 -10.78 -43.11
C ASP A 84 -4.18 -10.38 -41.74
N LYS A 85 -5.03 -10.10 -40.74
CA LYS A 85 -4.67 -9.64 -39.39
C LYS A 85 -3.83 -8.35 -39.41
N ALA A 86 -4.01 -7.50 -40.42
CA ALA A 86 -3.26 -6.24 -40.54
C ALA A 86 -3.75 -5.16 -39.56
N THR A 87 -5.06 -5.12 -39.31
CA THR A 87 -5.71 -4.07 -38.54
C THR A 87 -6.58 -4.68 -37.44
N VAL A 88 -6.40 -4.20 -36.20
CA VAL A 88 -7.21 -4.60 -35.03
C VAL A 88 -8.48 -3.74 -34.99
N ASN A 89 -9.59 -4.33 -34.57
CA ASN A 89 -10.85 -3.62 -34.33
C ASN A 89 -10.66 -2.50 -33.30
N GLY A 90 -11.39 -1.39 -33.44
CA GLY A 90 -11.24 -0.24 -32.54
C GLY A 90 -11.83 -0.48 -31.15
N ASN A 91 -12.88 -1.30 -31.07
CA ASN A 91 -13.58 -1.63 -29.84
C ASN A 91 -14.17 -3.05 -29.90
N ALA A 92 -14.60 -3.55 -28.74
CA ALA A 92 -15.16 -4.89 -28.60
C ALA A 92 -16.48 -5.09 -29.36
N GLN A 93 -17.26 -4.03 -29.55
CA GLN A 93 -18.55 -4.09 -30.23
C GLN A 93 -18.35 -4.34 -31.74
N ASP A 94 -17.36 -3.69 -32.35
CA ASP A 94 -16.93 -3.91 -33.73
C ASP A 94 -16.36 -5.32 -33.92
N ALA A 95 -15.72 -5.87 -32.88
CA ALA A 95 -15.26 -7.26 -32.82
C ALA A 95 -16.39 -8.29 -32.59
N GLY A 96 -17.64 -7.86 -32.39
CA GLY A 96 -18.77 -8.76 -32.09
C GLY A 96 -18.71 -9.40 -30.69
N LEU A 97 -17.87 -8.89 -29.80
CA LEU A 97 -17.75 -9.33 -28.42
C LEU A 97 -18.75 -8.54 -27.56
N LYS A 98 -19.93 -9.13 -27.34
CA LYS A 98 -20.97 -8.59 -26.44
C LYS A 98 -21.22 -9.53 -25.28
N ASN A 99 -21.24 -9.00 -24.05
CA ASN A 99 -21.46 -9.73 -22.80
C ASN A 99 -20.45 -10.88 -22.55
N ARG A 100 -19.19 -10.66 -22.90
CA ARG A 100 -18.07 -11.61 -22.74
C ARG A 100 -16.96 -11.08 -21.83
N GLY A 101 -17.25 -10.06 -21.02
CA GLY A 101 -16.25 -9.40 -20.17
C GLY A 101 -15.39 -8.40 -20.95
N GLU A 102 -15.87 -7.94 -22.09
CA GLU A 102 -15.17 -7.01 -22.98
C GLU A 102 -14.66 -5.76 -22.26
N ASP A 103 -15.46 -5.17 -21.37
CA ASP A 103 -15.07 -3.96 -20.65
C ASP A 103 -13.84 -4.18 -19.76
N LYS A 104 -13.65 -5.42 -19.28
CA LYS A 104 -12.54 -5.80 -18.41
C LYS A 104 -11.28 -6.15 -19.20
N TYR A 105 -11.42 -6.86 -20.32
CA TYR A 105 -10.28 -7.49 -21.00
C TYR A 105 -9.93 -6.88 -22.35
N TRP A 106 -10.79 -6.04 -22.94
CA TRP A 106 -10.61 -5.56 -24.31
C TRP A 106 -9.28 -4.84 -24.51
N ALA A 107 -8.91 -3.92 -23.62
CA ALA A 107 -7.69 -3.14 -23.76
C ALA A 107 -6.43 -4.02 -23.84
N ASP A 108 -6.31 -4.98 -22.90
CA ASP A 108 -5.19 -5.91 -22.88
C ASP A 108 -5.21 -6.83 -24.11
N LEU A 109 -6.37 -7.41 -24.46
CA LEU A 109 -6.48 -8.34 -25.58
C LEU A 109 -6.28 -7.68 -26.95
N ALA A 110 -6.73 -6.44 -27.13
CA ALA A 110 -6.53 -5.67 -28.37
C ALA A 110 -5.05 -5.30 -28.54
N GLN A 111 -4.35 -4.98 -27.45
CA GLN A 111 -2.91 -4.78 -27.47
C GLN A 111 -2.18 -6.05 -27.92
N GLU A 112 -2.56 -7.19 -27.37
CA GLU A 112 -1.93 -8.46 -27.74
C GLU A 112 -2.29 -8.90 -29.17
N ALA A 113 -3.51 -8.63 -29.63
CA ALA A 113 -3.88 -8.82 -31.02
C ALA A 113 -2.98 -8.00 -31.98
N ALA A 114 -2.69 -6.74 -31.62
CA ALA A 114 -1.81 -5.87 -32.41
C ALA A 114 -0.37 -6.40 -32.44
N ALA A 115 0.11 -6.94 -31.31
CA ALA A 115 1.42 -7.58 -31.21
C ALA A 115 1.47 -8.95 -31.93
N PHE A 116 0.34 -9.64 -32.06
CA PHE A 116 0.23 -10.97 -32.67
C PHE A 116 0.04 -10.95 -34.20
N LYS A 117 -0.07 -9.78 -34.84
CA LYS A 117 -0.30 -9.65 -36.30
C LYS A 117 0.62 -10.51 -37.17
N LYS A 118 0.18 -10.75 -38.41
CA LYS A 118 0.98 -11.46 -39.42
C LYS A 118 2.33 -10.75 -39.58
N ASP A 119 3.42 -11.52 -39.53
CA ASP A 119 4.82 -11.07 -39.61
C ASP A 119 5.38 -10.28 -38.41
N ALA A 120 4.67 -10.24 -37.27
CA ALA A 120 5.24 -9.70 -36.04
C ALA A 120 6.34 -10.63 -35.48
N THR A 121 7.60 -10.17 -35.54
CA THR A 121 8.80 -10.87 -35.04
C THR A 121 9.05 -10.71 -33.54
N THR A 122 8.29 -9.80 -32.90
CA THR A 122 8.45 -9.40 -31.50
C THR A 122 7.62 -10.22 -30.51
N ASN A 123 6.64 -11.01 -30.98
CA ASN A 123 5.87 -11.85 -30.08
C ASN A 123 6.74 -13.02 -29.59
N ARG A 124 7.24 -12.90 -28.35
CA ARG A 124 8.12 -13.89 -27.70
C ARG A 124 7.45 -15.25 -27.54
N VAL A 125 6.12 -15.28 -27.35
CA VAL A 125 5.35 -16.51 -27.23
C VAL A 125 5.28 -17.28 -28.56
N LYS A 126 5.20 -16.59 -29.71
CA LYS A 126 5.27 -17.28 -31.02
C LYS A 126 6.55 -18.12 -31.16
N LYS A 127 7.65 -17.68 -30.54
CA LYS A 127 8.95 -18.38 -30.59
C LYS A 127 9.06 -19.56 -29.63
N SER A 128 8.18 -19.67 -28.63
CA SER A 128 8.24 -20.74 -27.63
C SER A 128 7.48 -22.01 -28.04
N GLY A 129 6.98 -22.10 -29.28
CA GLY A 129 6.31 -23.28 -29.82
C GLY A 129 4.84 -23.57 -29.44
N PRO A 130 4.03 -22.72 -28.75
CA PRO A 130 2.62 -23.06 -28.48
C PRO A 130 1.78 -23.26 -29.76
N GLN A 131 2.28 -22.76 -30.89
CA GLN A 131 1.65 -22.96 -32.18
C GLN A 131 1.79 -24.37 -32.74
N GLU A 132 2.78 -25.11 -32.27
CA GLU A 132 3.10 -26.49 -32.69
C GLU A 132 2.33 -27.53 -31.87
N LEU A 133 1.61 -27.11 -30.81
CA LEU A 133 0.74 -27.98 -30.03
C LEU A 133 -0.40 -28.54 -30.87
N GLY A 134 -0.66 -29.84 -30.74
CA GLY A 134 -1.86 -30.48 -31.28
C GLY A 134 -3.13 -29.88 -30.66
N ASN A 135 -4.26 -30.04 -31.35
CA ASN A 135 -5.54 -29.40 -30.99
C ASN A 135 -5.96 -29.64 -29.53
N GLU A 136 -5.85 -30.88 -29.04
CA GLU A 136 -6.24 -31.24 -27.67
C GLU A 136 -5.30 -30.60 -26.63
N SER A 137 -3.99 -30.73 -26.81
CA SER A 137 -3.00 -30.13 -25.92
C SER A 137 -3.10 -28.60 -25.88
N ARG A 138 -3.38 -27.97 -27.03
CA ARG A 138 -3.64 -26.53 -27.12
C ARG A 138 -4.89 -26.14 -26.35
N ALA A 139 -5.99 -26.90 -26.48
CA ALA A 139 -7.23 -26.60 -25.78
C ALA A 139 -7.07 -26.72 -24.25
N LEU A 140 -6.36 -27.75 -23.78
CA LEU A 140 -6.01 -27.90 -22.36
C LEU A 140 -5.14 -26.74 -21.88
N ALA A 141 -4.06 -26.42 -22.59
CA ALA A 141 -3.19 -25.30 -22.24
C ALA A 141 -3.96 -23.97 -22.24
N ALA A 142 -4.86 -23.74 -23.20
CA ALA A 142 -5.68 -22.53 -23.25
C ALA A 142 -6.60 -22.39 -22.03
N ALA A 143 -7.17 -23.49 -21.54
CA ALA A 143 -8.01 -23.47 -20.35
C ALA A 143 -7.21 -23.11 -19.09
N GLU A 144 -6.06 -23.75 -18.88
CA GLU A 144 -5.17 -23.48 -17.75
C GLU A 144 -4.65 -22.04 -17.75
N ILE A 145 -4.20 -21.55 -18.92
CA ILE A 145 -3.70 -20.18 -19.06
C ILE A 145 -4.81 -19.15 -18.89
N ALA A 146 -6.06 -19.45 -19.27
CA ALA A 146 -7.17 -18.53 -19.03
C ALA A 146 -7.40 -18.29 -17.54
N GLU A 147 -7.35 -19.34 -16.70
CA GLU A 147 -7.46 -19.20 -15.24
C GLU A 147 -6.30 -18.36 -14.66
N ILE A 148 -5.06 -18.63 -15.09
CA ILE A 148 -3.89 -17.85 -14.67
C ILE A 148 -4.02 -16.38 -15.10
N THR A 149 -4.56 -16.13 -16.28
CA THR A 149 -4.78 -14.78 -16.81
C THR A 149 -5.80 -14.02 -15.97
N ASP A 150 -6.88 -14.68 -15.56
CA ASP A 150 -7.90 -14.08 -14.70
C ASP A 150 -7.34 -13.73 -13.31
N HIS A 151 -6.59 -14.64 -12.69
CA HIS A 151 -5.92 -14.36 -11.42
C HIS A 151 -4.89 -13.22 -11.55
N ALA A 152 -4.11 -13.21 -12.63
CA ALA A 152 -3.14 -12.14 -12.88
C ALA A 152 -3.84 -10.77 -13.05
N ALA A 153 -4.99 -10.74 -13.71
CA ALA A 153 -5.79 -9.52 -13.88
C ALA A 153 -6.39 -9.04 -12.56
N GLN A 154 -6.86 -9.96 -11.70
CA GLN A 154 -7.33 -9.64 -10.35
C GLN A 154 -6.21 -9.04 -9.50
N ILE A 155 -5.04 -9.70 -9.45
CA ILE A 155 -3.87 -9.20 -8.72
C ILE A 155 -3.50 -7.79 -9.20
N ARG A 156 -3.45 -7.57 -10.52
CA ARG A 156 -3.14 -6.24 -11.09
C ARG A 156 -4.18 -5.18 -10.73
N ALA A 157 -5.46 -5.54 -10.69
CA ALA A 157 -6.54 -4.62 -10.35
C ALA A 157 -6.56 -4.26 -8.86
N GLU A 158 -6.23 -5.23 -7.99
CA GLU A 158 -6.19 -5.05 -6.54
C GLU A 158 -4.84 -4.49 -6.05
N TYR A 159 -3.81 -4.51 -6.89
CA TYR A 159 -2.49 -4.03 -6.52
C TYR A 159 -2.55 -2.55 -6.12
N PRO A 160 -2.15 -2.21 -4.88
CA PRO A 160 -2.34 -0.86 -4.37
C PRO A 160 -1.46 0.13 -5.13
N ASN A 161 -2.02 1.29 -5.48
CA ASN A 161 -1.21 2.43 -5.93
C ASN A 161 -0.55 3.10 -4.72
N VAL A 162 0.45 2.41 -4.17
CA VAL A 162 1.23 2.87 -3.02
C VAL A 162 2.18 4.02 -3.35
N ALA A 163 2.49 4.25 -4.63
CA ALA A 163 3.41 5.30 -5.02
C ALA A 163 2.92 6.70 -4.61
N GLU A 164 1.62 6.97 -4.68
CA GLU A 164 1.05 8.23 -4.21
C GLU A 164 0.99 8.32 -2.69
N GLN A 165 0.63 7.22 -2.01
CA GLN A 165 0.56 7.21 -0.55
C GLN A 165 1.96 7.35 0.07
N LYS A 166 2.97 6.70 -0.50
CA LYS A 166 4.37 6.76 -0.05
C LYS A 166 4.91 8.19 -0.09
N LYS A 167 4.56 8.99 -1.10
CA LYS A 167 4.92 10.41 -1.20
C LYS A 167 4.41 11.26 -0.03
N LEU A 168 3.34 10.85 0.66
CA LEU A 168 2.84 11.56 1.85
C LEU A 168 3.76 11.41 3.06
N TYR A 169 4.62 10.37 3.07
CA TYR A 169 5.43 9.98 4.23
C TYR A 169 6.95 10.00 3.94
N GLU A 170 7.37 10.14 2.68
CA GLU A 170 8.78 10.23 2.26
C GLU A 170 9.51 11.57 2.55
N PRO A 171 8.90 12.76 2.36
CA PRO A 171 9.65 14.03 2.35
C PRO A 171 9.93 14.63 3.73
N THR A 172 9.16 14.27 4.76
CA THR A 172 9.21 14.92 6.08
C THR A 172 9.14 13.89 7.20
N THR A 173 9.77 14.21 8.33
CA THR A 173 9.87 13.30 9.49
C THR A 173 9.53 14.04 10.78
N PRO A 174 8.35 13.80 11.36
CA PRO A 174 7.16 13.16 10.77
C PRO A 174 6.45 14.06 9.72
N PRO A 175 5.48 13.56 8.93
CA PRO A 175 4.65 14.40 8.06
C PRO A 175 4.07 15.60 8.80
N THR A 176 3.89 16.76 8.14
CA THR A 176 3.45 18.00 8.80
C THR A 176 2.16 17.84 9.61
N SER A 177 1.16 17.12 9.08
CA SER A 177 -0.09 16.84 9.82
C SER A 177 0.13 16.00 11.08
N VAL A 178 1.07 15.06 11.02
CA VAL A 178 1.48 14.22 12.14
C VAL A 178 2.33 15.04 13.11
N ALA A 179 3.22 15.91 12.62
CA ALA A 179 3.99 16.85 13.44
C ALA A 179 3.08 17.81 14.22
N ILE A 180 2.06 18.40 13.59
CA ILE A 180 1.07 19.24 14.26
C ILE A 180 0.32 18.43 15.33
N ALA A 181 -0.13 17.21 15.00
CA ALA A 181 -0.86 16.37 15.95
C ALA A 181 -0.01 15.97 17.16
N LEU A 182 1.30 15.78 16.97
CA LEU A 182 2.23 15.35 18.01
C LEU A 182 2.81 16.52 18.83
N PHE A 183 3.06 17.65 18.18
CA PHE A 183 3.89 18.73 18.69
C PHE A 183 3.15 20.08 18.81
N GLY A 184 1.96 20.19 18.22
CA GLY A 184 1.08 21.36 18.33
C GLY A 184 1.40 22.52 17.39
N ASP A 185 2.46 22.41 16.57
CA ASP A 185 2.86 23.44 15.61
C ASP A 185 3.69 22.83 14.45
N GLU A 186 3.69 23.49 13.29
CA GLU A 186 4.38 23.06 12.07
C GLU A 186 5.92 23.15 12.16
N GLY A 187 6.45 24.03 13.01
CA GLY A 187 7.91 24.23 13.20
C GLY A 187 8.52 23.43 14.36
N SER A 188 7.69 22.69 15.11
CA SER A 188 8.15 21.90 16.25
C SER A 188 8.64 20.51 15.81
N THR A 189 9.74 20.05 16.42
CA THR A 189 10.36 18.75 16.15
C THR A 189 10.57 17.99 17.45
N ALA A 190 10.70 16.67 17.39
CA ALA A 190 11.04 15.93 18.60
C ALA A 190 12.38 16.41 19.20
N GLY A 191 13.37 16.78 18.37
CA GLY A 191 14.64 17.30 18.84
C GLY A 191 14.49 18.57 19.68
N ASN A 192 13.82 19.59 19.13
CA ASN A 192 13.68 20.87 19.84
C ASN A 192 12.80 20.77 21.10
N LEU A 193 11.79 19.89 21.11
CA LEU A 193 10.96 19.66 22.29
C LEU A 193 11.68 18.85 23.37
N ILE A 194 12.46 17.83 22.98
CA ILE A 194 13.27 17.05 23.92
C ILE A 194 14.32 17.96 24.59
N ASP A 195 15.03 18.75 23.79
CA ASP A 195 16.07 19.64 24.32
C ASP A 195 15.48 20.73 25.23
N ALA A 196 14.30 21.26 24.90
CA ALA A 196 13.68 22.34 25.66
C ALA A 196 12.82 21.90 26.86
N ARG A 197 12.33 20.65 26.88
CA ARG A 197 11.32 20.18 27.86
C ARG A 197 11.66 18.84 28.53
N CYS A 198 12.59 18.08 27.99
CA CYS A 198 13.00 16.77 28.51
C CYS A 198 14.45 16.74 29.02
N ALA A 199 15.26 17.76 28.75
CA ALA A 199 16.66 17.83 29.19
C ALA A 199 16.85 18.00 30.71
N ALA A 200 15.83 18.43 31.45
CA ALA A 200 15.94 18.80 32.86
C ALA A 200 15.90 17.64 33.87
N GLN A 201 15.94 16.38 33.44
CA GLN A 201 15.88 15.21 34.34
C GLN A 201 16.93 14.11 34.06
N ARG A 202 18.03 14.44 33.36
CA ARG A 202 19.21 13.55 33.32
C ARG A 202 20.09 13.73 34.56
#